data_AF-A0A2S6R3H1-F1
#
_entry.id   AF-A0A2S6R3H1-F1
#
_cell.length_a   1.000
_cell.length_b   1.000
_cell.length_c   1.000
_cell.angle_alpha   90.00
_cell.angle_beta   90.00
_cell.angle_gamma   90.00
#
_symmetry.space_group_name_H-M   'P 1'
#
loop_
_entity.id
_entity.type
_entity.pdbx_description
1 polymer ?
#
loop_
_entity_poly.entity_id
_entity_poly.type
_entity_poly.pdbx_seq_one_letter_code
_entity_poly.pdbx_strand_id
1 'polypeptide(L)'
;MTDTLSPLIADRSELLGQICELGDFQPGSITNATRRCGKPSCHCTKPDHPGHGPHFQLTQKINRKTATQNLPSPAAVRKAQSEIAEYRKFRALVDELVAVNRRICRLRPVKQSAQPEQAAQEKKRPRRSAKKSHAN
;
A
#
# COMPACT_ATOMS: atom_id res chain seq x y z
N MET A 1 11.32 -0.11 -29.68
CA MET A 1 10.52 -1.35 -29.71
C MET A 1 9.06 -0.93 -29.71
N THR A 2 8.31 -1.27 -30.75
CA THR A 2 6.88 -0.93 -30.84
C THR A 2 6.13 -1.92 -29.95
N ASP A 3 5.64 -1.48 -28.80
CA ASP A 3 4.88 -2.34 -27.91
C ASP A 3 3.59 -2.81 -28.63
N THR A 4 3.44 -4.12 -28.82
CA THR A 4 2.23 -4.73 -29.39
C THR A 4 1.32 -5.23 -28.26
N LEU A 5 0.01 -5.32 -28.53
CA LEU A 5 -0.98 -5.59 -27.49
C LEU A 5 -0.88 -7.01 -26.89
N SER A 6 -0.49 -8.00 -27.70
CA SER A 6 -0.40 -9.41 -27.29
C SER A 6 0.63 -9.67 -26.17
N PRO A 7 1.92 -9.31 -26.31
CA PRO A 7 2.91 -9.54 -25.25
C PRO A 7 2.53 -8.85 -23.95
N LEU A 8 2.02 -7.61 -23.99
CA LEU A 8 1.57 -6.92 -22.77
C LEU A 8 0.44 -7.66 -22.04
N ILE A 9 -0.46 -8.34 -22.77
CA ILE A 9 -1.52 -9.16 -22.16
C ILE A 9 -0.94 -10.42 -21.52
N ALA A 10 0.08 -11.02 -22.12
CA ALA A 10 0.81 -12.14 -21.55
C ALA A 10 1.54 -11.71 -20.26
N ASP A 11 2.33 -10.63 -20.31
CA ASP A 11 3.03 -10.06 -19.16
C ASP A 11 2.07 -9.76 -18.01
N ARG A 12 0.91 -9.16 -18.32
CA ARG A 12 -0.14 -8.90 -17.32
C ARG A 12 -0.64 -10.19 -16.66
N SER A 13 -0.82 -11.25 -17.43
CA SER A 13 -1.29 -12.54 -16.92
C SER A 13 -0.23 -13.20 -16.04
N GLU A 14 1.04 -13.11 -16.42
CA GLU A 14 2.16 -13.61 -15.63
C GLU A 14 2.27 -12.88 -14.28
N LEU A 15 2.21 -11.55 -14.28
CA LEU A 15 2.24 -10.74 -13.05
C LEU A 15 1.09 -11.10 -12.11
N LEU A 16 -0.12 -11.31 -12.66
CA LEU A 16 -1.25 -11.77 -11.87
C LEU A 16 -1.03 -13.18 -11.30
N GLY A 17 -0.39 -14.07 -12.06
CA GLY A 17 0.04 -15.38 -11.58
C GLY A 17 0.99 -15.27 -10.39
N GLN A 18 2.06 -14.46 -10.52
CA GLN A 18 3.02 -14.23 -9.44
C GLN A 18 2.36 -13.63 -8.19
N ILE A 19 1.37 -12.73 -8.36
CA ILE A 19 0.61 -12.17 -7.24
C ILE A 19 -0.20 -13.26 -6.51
N CYS A 20 -0.77 -14.22 -7.25
CA CYS A 20 -1.53 -15.34 -6.66
C CYS A 20 -0.66 -16.34 -5.89
N GLU A 21 0.65 -16.37 -6.16
CA GLU A 21 1.61 -17.26 -5.49
C GLU A 21 2.17 -16.67 -4.17
N LEU A 22 1.92 -15.38 -3.91
CA LEU A 22 2.40 -14.74 -2.68
C LEU A 22 1.76 -15.34 -1.43
N GLY A 23 2.56 -15.48 -0.38
CA GLY A 23 2.08 -15.92 0.94
C GLY A 23 1.43 -14.79 1.75
N ASP A 24 1.18 -15.06 3.03
CA ASP A 24 0.68 -14.05 3.96
C ASP A 24 1.63 -12.86 4.05
N PHE A 25 1.08 -11.65 3.93
CA PHE A 25 1.87 -10.43 4.01
C PHE A 25 1.15 -9.31 4.78
N GLN A 26 1.94 -8.38 5.33
CA GLN A 26 1.41 -7.15 5.89
C GLN A 26 2.38 -5.99 5.70
N PRO A 27 1.87 -4.75 5.49
CA PRO A 27 2.72 -3.57 5.50
C PRO A 27 3.31 -3.34 6.89
N GLY A 28 4.46 -2.67 6.93
CA GLY A 28 4.98 -2.15 8.18
C GLY A 28 6.48 -2.06 8.23
N SER A 29 6.95 -1.73 9.43
CA SER A 29 8.37 -1.68 9.77
C SER A 29 8.55 -2.21 11.18
N ILE A 30 9.71 -2.83 11.44
CA ILE A 30 10.07 -3.29 12.78
C ILE A 30 11.07 -2.31 13.37
N THR A 31 10.76 -1.83 14.56
CA THR A 31 11.62 -0.94 15.35
C THR A 31 12.03 -1.62 16.65
N ASN A 32 13.26 -1.38 17.10
CA ASN A 32 13.77 -1.82 18.39
C ASN A 32 13.81 -0.65 19.37
N ALA A 33 12.88 -0.62 20.32
CA ALA A 33 12.86 0.44 21.33
C ALA A 33 13.61 -0.01 22.60
N THR A 34 14.62 0.75 23.00
CA THR A 34 15.17 0.74 24.36
C THR A 34 14.54 1.87 25.16
N ARG A 35 14.16 1.60 26.42
CA ARG A 35 13.45 2.57 27.26
C ARG A 35 13.96 2.54 28.69
N ARG A 36 14.12 3.70 29.32
CA ARG A 36 14.30 3.78 30.78
C ARG A 36 12.91 3.91 31.42
N CYS A 37 12.64 3.15 32.48
CA CYS A 37 11.30 3.09 33.07
C CYS A 37 10.94 4.28 33.97
N GLY A 38 11.90 5.16 34.28
CA GLY A 38 11.69 6.36 35.09
C GLY A 38 11.57 6.13 36.60
N LYS A 39 11.56 4.87 37.08
CA LYS A 39 11.57 4.58 38.52
C LYS A 39 12.95 4.86 39.11
N PRO A 40 13.07 5.71 40.17
CA PRO A 40 14.37 6.06 40.76
C PRO A 40 15.16 4.85 41.25
N SER A 41 14.46 3.84 41.77
CA SER A 41 15.05 2.59 42.29
C SER A 41 15.36 1.54 41.22
N CYS A 42 15.08 1.80 39.95
CA CYS A 42 15.35 0.82 38.90
C CYS A 42 16.82 0.84 38.47
N HIS A 43 17.40 -0.34 38.24
CA HIS A 43 18.76 -0.48 37.71
C HIS A 43 19.00 0.30 36.40
N CYS A 44 17.94 0.56 35.61
CA CYS A 44 18.04 1.29 34.36
C CYS A 44 18.36 2.78 34.49
N THR A 45 18.40 3.34 35.70
CA THR A 45 18.76 4.74 35.96
C THR A 45 20.27 4.97 36.04
N LYS A 46 21.08 3.90 36.17
CA LYS A 46 22.54 4.03 36.19
C LYS A 46 23.06 4.67 34.90
N PRO A 47 24.07 5.57 34.96
CA PRO A 47 24.57 6.33 33.80
C PRO A 47 24.90 5.44 32.60
N ASP A 48 25.56 4.31 32.85
CA ASP A 48 26.03 3.37 31.82
C ASP A 48 25.03 2.26 31.47
N HIS A 49 23.82 2.28 32.05
CA HIS A 49 22.82 1.29 31.71
C HIS A 49 22.10 1.66 30.39
N PRO A 50 22.03 0.72 29.41
CA PRO A 50 21.43 1.00 28.10
C PRO A 50 19.90 1.19 28.13
N GLY A 51 19.26 0.85 29.26
CA GLY A 51 17.81 0.87 29.44
C GLY A 51 17.20 -0.54 29.36
N HIS A 52 15.88 -0.63 29.45
CA HIS A 52 15.15 -1.87 29.18
C HIS A 52 14.99 -2.08 27.69
N GLY A 53 15.17 -3.32 27.24
CA GLY A 53 15.02 -3.70 25.84
C GLY A 53 16.24 -4.44 25.29
N PRO A 54 16.26 -4.71 23.98
CA PRO A 54 15.35 -4.17 22.98
C PRO A 54 13.95 -4.81 23.01
N HIS A 55 12.91 -3.96 23.00
CA HIS A 55 11.55 -4.39 22.72
C HIS A 55 11.28 -4.19 21.23
N PHE A 56 11.13 -5.29 20.50
CA PHE A 56 10.79 -5.23 19.08
C PHE A 56 9.31 -4.90 18.91
N GLN A 57 9.01 -4.00 17.99
CA GLN A 57 7.65 -3.55 17.70
C GLN A 57 7.42 -3.50 16.19
N LEU A 58 6.32 -4.06 15.73
CA LEU A 58 5.79 -3.85 14.38
C LEU A 58 4.96 -2.57 14.39
N THR A 59 5.29 -1.61 13.52
CA THR A 59 4.52 -0.39 13.33
C THR A 59 4.01 -0.30 11.90
N GLN A 60 2.70 -0.04 11.76
CA GLN A 60 2.02 0.06 10.46
C GLN A 60 0.89 1.10 10.48
N LYS A 61 0.41 1.48 9.29
CA LYS A 61 -0.74 2.37 9.12
C LYS A 61 -2.00 1.55 8.88
N ILE A 62 -2.97 1.64 9.80
CA ILE A 62 -4.30 1.04 9.66
C ILE A 62 -5.32 2.17 9.68
N ASN A 63 -6.15 2.29 8.65
CA ASN A 63 -7.16 3.34 8.54
C ASN A 63 -6.59 4.76 8.79
N ARG A 64 -5.43 5.06 8.19
CA ARG A 64 -4.64 6.31 8.35
C ARG A 64 -4.06 6.56 9.75
N LYS A 65 -4.32 5.70 10.73
CA LYS A 65 -3.75 5.78 12.08
C LYS A 65 -2.52 4.89 12.21
N THR A 66 -1.56 5.32 13.03
CA THR A 66 -0.40 4.48 13.37
C THR A 66 -0.84 3.43 14.39
N ALA A 67 -0.64 2.16 14.07
CA ALA A 67 -0.82 1.04 14.98
C ALA A 67 0.53 0.39 15.26
N THR A 68 0.80 0.08 16.53
CA THR A 68 2.04 -0.54 16.98
C THR A 68 1.74 -1.79 17.78
N GLN A 69 2.38 -2.91 17.42
CA GLN A 69 2.26 -4.20 18.07
C GLN A 69 3.62 -4.63 18.62
N ASN A 70 3.67 -5.09 19.86
CA ASN A 70 4.88 -5.67 20.43
C ASN A 70 5.13 -7.08 19.89
N LEU A 71 6.38 -7.40 19.60
CA LEU A 71 6.83 -8.71 19.14
C LEU A 71 7.52 -9.41 20.32
N PRO A 72 6.88 -10.43 20.93
CA PRO A 72 7.30 -10.96 22.24
C PRO A 72 8.52 -11.88 22.16
N SER A 73 8.92 -12.33 20.97
CA SER A 73 9.98 -13.31 20.78
C SER A 73 10.77 -13.09 19.49
N PRO A 74 12.00 -13.61 19.40
CA PRO A 74 12.75 -13.63 18.14
C PRO A 74 12.02 -14.34 17.00
N ALA A 75 11.21 -15.36 17.31
CA ALA A 75 10.38 -16.04 16.32
C ALA A 75 9.28 -15.11 15.76
N ALA A 76 8.62 -14.33 16.63
CA ALA A 76 7.65 -13.33 16.20
C ALA A 76 8.30 -12.22 15.34
N VAL A 77 9.53 -11.82 15.66
CA VAL A 77 10.31 -10.88 14.84
C VAL A 77 10.58 -11.44 13.45
N ARG A 78 11.10 -12.67 13.36
CA ARG A 78 11.35 -13.32 12.06
C ARG A 78 10.08 -13.46 11.22
N LYS A 79 8.96 -13.86 11.83
CA LYS A 79 7.66 -13.93 11.16
C LYS A 79 7.26 -12.58 10.56
N ALA A 80 7.28 -11.52 11.37
CA ALA A 80 6.94 -10.18 10.89
C ALA A 80 7.90 -9.68 9.81
N GLN A 81 9.20 -10.01 9.89
CA GLN A 81 10.17 -9.69 8.83
C GLN A 81 9.81 -10.36 7.51
N SER A 82 9.47 -11.65 7.53
CA SER A 82 9.05 -12.39 6.33
C SER A 82 7.78 -11.80 5.70
N GLU A 83 6.76 -11.51 6.51
CA GLU A 83 5.51 -10.93 6.02
C GLU A 83 5.70 -9.52 5.42
N ILE A 84 6.57 -8.70 6.03
CA ILE A 84 6.93 -7.38 5.47
C ILE A 84 7.70 -7.54 4.15
N ALA A 85 8.62 -8.50 4.07
CA ALA A 85 9.35 -8.76 2.84
C ALA A 85 8.42 -9.20 1.71
N GLU A 86 7.44 -10.06 2.03
CA GLU A 86 6.42 -10.49 1.09
C GLU A 86 5.53 -9.33 0.63
N TYR A 87 5.16 -8.42 1.54
CA TYR A 87 4.44 -7.19 1.18
C TYR A 87 5.24 -6.31 0.22
N ARG A 88 6.57 -6.24 0.36
CA ARG A 88 7.43 -5.47 -0.56
C ARG A 88 7.42 -6.08 -1.97
N LYS A 89 7.42 -7.41 -2.08
CA LYS A 89 7.26 -8.10 -3.37
C LYS A 89 5.90 -7.80 -3.99
N PHE A 90 4.83 -7.92 -3.21
CA PHE A 90 3.47 -7.55 -3.63
C PHE A 90 3.43 -6.12 -4.21
N ARG A 91 4.00 -5.15 -3.49
CA ARG A 91 4.07 -3.75 -3.92
C ARG A 91 4.78 -3.60 -5.27
N ALA A 92 5.93 -4.24 -5.45
CA ALA A 92 6.66 -4.19 -6.70
C ALA A 92 5.85 -4.78 -7.87
N LEU A 93 5.23 -5.95 -7.68
CA LEU A 93 4.39 -6.60 -8.69
C LEU A 93 3.18 -5.75 -9.07
N VAL A 94 2.52 -5.11 -8.10
CA VAL A 94 1.39 -4.20 -8.37
C VAL A 94 1.85 -2.97 -9.15
N ASP A 95 3.00 -2.38 -8.79
CA ASP A 95 3.53 -1.21 -9.49
C ASP A 95 3.86 -1.55 -10.96
N GLU A 96 4.41 -2.74 -11.21
CA GLU A 96 4.66 -3.26 -12.56
C GLU A 96 3.37 -3.57 -13.32
N LEU A 97 2.41 -4.23 -12.67
CA LEU A 97 1.09 -4.52 -13.23
C LEU A 97 0.38 -3.25 -13.68
N VAL A 98 0.45 -2.18 -12.88
CA VAL A 98 -0.08 -0.86 -13.24
C VAL A 98 0.64 -0.29 -14.45
N ALA A 99 1.97 -0.41 -14.53
CA ALA A 99 2.75 0.06 -15.67
C ALA A 99 2.36 -0.66 -16.98
N VAL A 100 2.24 -2.00 -16.95
CA VAL A 100 1.78 -2.80 -18.09
C VAL A 100 0.36 -2.41 -18.50
N ASN A 101 -0.56 -2.31 -17.54
CA ASN A 101 -1.94 -1.93 -17.84
C ASN A 101 -2.05 -0.52 -18.43
N ARG A 102 -1.22 0.45 -18.01
CA ARG A 102 -1.17 1.78 -18.64
C ARG A 102 -0.83 1.69 -20.12
N ARG A 103 0.09 0.80 -20.52
CA ARG A 103 0.45 0.57 -21.93
C ARG A 103 -0.71 -0.09 -22.69
N ILE A 104 -1.30 -1.15 -22.12
CA ILE A 104 -2.49 -1.81 -22.68
C ILE A 104 -3.62 -0.80 -22.93
N CYS A 105 -3.92 0.05 -21.93
CA CYS A 105 -4.99 1.04 -22.03
C CYS A 105 -4.75 2.08 -23.14
N ARG A 106 -3.50 2.43 -23.45
CA ARG A 106 -3.15 3.33 -24.57
C ARG A 106 -3.33 2.66 -25.93
N LEU A 107 -3.05 1.36 -26.03
CA LEU A 107 -3.14 0.61 -27.28
C LEU A 107 -4.57 0.15 -27.61
N ARG A 108 -5.43 -0.01 -26.60
CA ARG A 108 -6.81 -0.41 -26.82
C ARG A 108 -7.60 0.74 -27.47
N PRO A 109 -8.29 0.49 -28.59
CA PRO A 109 -9.09 1.53 -29.23
C PRO A 109 -10.27 1.92 -28.33
N VAL A 110 -10.66 3.18 -28.39
CA VAL A 110 -11.95 3.62 -27.85
C VAL A 110 -13.02 2.93 -28.68
N LYS A 111 -13.86 2.11 -28.04
CA LYS A 111 -15.08 1.62 -28.69
C LYS A 111 -15.94 2.84 -28.98
N GLN A 112 -16.02 3.27 -30.24
CA GLN A 112 -17.07 4.18 -30.66
C GLN A 112 -18.37 3.41 -30.51
N SER A 113 -19.19 3.79 -29.54
CA SER A 113 -20.57 3.32 -29.48
C SER A 113 -21.23 3.78 -30.78
N ALA A 114 -21.55 2.84 -31.65
CA ALA A 114 -22.44 3.07 -32.77
C ALA A 114 -23.86 3.26 -32.20
N GLN A 115 -24.11 4.38 -31.50
CA GLN A 115 -25.45 4.86 -31.15
C GLN A 115 -25.45 6.40 -31.14
N PRO A 116 -26.09 7.04 -32.14
CA PRO A 116 -26.25 8.50 -32.21
C PRO A 116 -27.06 9.12 -31.06
N GLU A 117 -27.71 8.32 -30.20
CA GLU A 117 -28.69 8.80 -29.22
C GLU A 117 -28.07 9.39 -27.93
N GLN A 118 -26.83 9.03 -27.57
CA GLN A 118 -26.26 9.47 -26.29
C GLN A 118 -25.72 10.92 -26.31
N ALA A 119 -25.34 11.45 -27.49
CA ALA A 119 -24.89 12.84 -27.62
C ALA A 119 -26.02 13.87 -27.39
N ALA A 120 -27.28 13.48 -27.56
CA ALA A 120 -28.43 14.36 -27.35
C ALA A 120 -28.80 14.54 -25.86
N GLN A 121 -28.46 13.57 -25.00
CA GLN A 121 -28.74 13.64 -23.56
C GLN A 121 -27.68 14.44 -22.79
N GLU A 122 -26.42 14.42 -23.23
CA GLU A 122 -25.33 15.15 -22.55
C GLU A 122 -25.45 16.68 -22.70
N LYS A 123 -26.04 17.16 -23.81
CA LYS A 123 -26.38 18.58 -24.02
C LYS A 123 -27.57 19.09 -23.20
N LYS A 124 -28.36 18.20 -22.58
CA LYS A 124 -29.55 18.56 -21.77
C LYS A 124 -29.28 18.67 -20.28
N ARG A 125 -28.04 18.49 -19.80
CA ARG A 125 -27.73 18.60 -18.37
C ARG A 125 -27.58 20.08 -17.99
N PRO A 126 -28.52 20.68 -17.23
CA PRO A 126 -28.41 22.09 -16.88
C PRO A 126 -27.20 22.29 -15.99
N ARG A 127 -26.43 23.36 -16.26
CA ARG A 127 -25.31 23.80 -15.42
C ARG A 127 -25.84 23.97 -13.99
N ARG A 128 -25.30 23.21 -13.04
CA ARG A 128 -25.58 23.42 -11.60
C ARG A 128 -25.25 24.88 -11.27
N SER A 129 -26.28 25.67 -10.96
CA SER A 129 -26.11 27.06 -10.54
C SER A 129 -25.20 27.09 -9.30
N ALA A 130 -24.13 27.87 -9.36
CA ALA A 130 -23.30 28.17 -8.20
C ALA A 130 -24.16 28.94 -7.19
N LYS A 131 -24.70 28.24 -6.19
CA LYS A 131 -25.35 28.88 -5.05
C LYS A 131 -24.24 29.42 -4.15
N LYS A 132 -23.88 30.69 -4.35
CA LYS A 132 -23.21 31.50 -3.33
C LYS A 132 -24.14 31.52 -2.11
N SER A 133 -23.71 30.94 -1.00
CA SER A 133 -24.27 31.26 0.32
C SER A 133 -23.21 32.05 1.07
N HIS A 134 -23.44 33.36 1.15
CA HIS A 134 -22.82 34.26 2.12
C HIS A 134 -23.38 33.98 3.52
N ALA A 135 -22.50 34.13 4.52
CA ALA A 135 -22.67 34.57 5.92
C ALA A 135 -23.93 34.18 6.71
N ASN A 136 -23.72 33.56 7.87
CA ASN A 136 -23.68 34.27 9.16
C ASN A 136 -22.71 33.57 10.11
#